data_AF-A0A955QLA2-F1
#
_entry.id   AF-A0A955QLA2-F1
#
_cell.length_a   1.000
_cell.length_b   1.000
_cell.length_c   1.000
_cell.angle_alpha   90.00
_cell.angle_beta   90.00
_cell.angle_gamma   90.00
#
_symmetry.space_group_name_H-M   'P 1'
#
loop_
_entity.id
_entity.type
_entity.pdbx_description
1 polymer ?
#
loop_
_entity_poly.entity_id
_entity_poly.type
_entity_poly.pdbx_seq_one_letter_code
_entity_poly.pdbx_strand_id
1 'polypeptide(L)'
;MQCPRCAGTMVVDHFVDLATSGEIWMPGWRCLMCGEVIDPLILQNRQEPPVVPGRPCEQSHPHPPAPLAVGPRPSGTSSSNA
;
A
#
# COMPACT_ATOMS: atom_id res chain seq x y z
N MET A 1 9.61 13.47 -9.21
CA MET A 1 9.32 13.33 -7.75
C MET A 1 9.73 11.93 -7.31
N GLN A 2 10.27 11.76 -6.10
CA GLN A 2 10.55 10.44 -5.52
C GLN A 2 9.55 10.12 -4.40
N CYS A 3 9.18 8.84 -4.29
CA CYS A 3 8.25 8.37 -3.30
C CYS A 3 8.84 8.47 -1.88
N PRO A 4 8.14 9.07 -0.90
CA PRO A 4 8.63 9.20 0.47
C PRO A 4 8.73 7.85 1.21
N ARG A 5 8.04 6.81 0.73
CA ARG A 5 8.07 5.47 1.34
C ARG A 5 9.20 4.58 0.84
N CYS A 6 9.53 4.64 -0.45
CA CYS A 6 10.47 3.69 -1.06
C CYS A 6 11.54 4.35 -1.94
N ALA A 7 11.57 5.68 -2.01
CA ALA A 7 12.41 6.46 -2.94
C ALA A 7 12.20 6.14 -4.44
N GLY A 8 11.20 5.34 -4.79
CA GLY A 8 10.88 4.95 -6.16
C GLY A 8 10.27 6.08 -6.98
N THR A 9 10.17 5.85 -8.29
CA THR A 9 9.63 6.82 -9.25
C THR A 9 8.14 7.07 -9.01
N MET A 10 7.75 8.35 -9.02
CA MET A 10 6.35 8.77 -9.01
C MET A 10 5.95 9.40 -10.34
N VAL A 11 4.72 9.10 -10.76
CA VAL A 11 4.08 9.66 -11.96
C VAL A 11 2.79 10.37 -11.57
N VAL A 12 2.36 11.33 -12.39
CA VAL A 12 1.04 11.94 -12.23
C VAL A 12 0.00 10.95 -12.74
N ASP A 13 -1.03 10.71 -11.94
CA ASP A 13 -2.18 9.86 -12.23
C ASP A 13 -3.46 10.66 -11.95
N HIS A 14 -4.57 10.30 -12.60
CA HIS A 14 -5.85 10.97 -12.40
C HIS A 14 -6.78 10.09 -11.56
N PHE A 15 -7.12 10.58 -10.37
CA PHE A 15 -7.99 9.88 -9.45
C PHE A 15 -9.42 10.38 -9.60
N VAL A 16 -10.36 9.43 -9.59
CA VAL A 16 -11.79 9.70 -9.60
C VAL A 16 -12.34 9.42 -8.21
N ASP A 17 -12.96 10.43 -7.60
CA ASP A 17 -13.74 10.23 -6.39
C ASP A 17 -15.14 9.69 -6.72
N LEU A 18 -15.41 8.46 -6.29
CA LEU A 18 -16.70 7.79 -6.48
C LEU A 18 -17.80 8.38 -5.59
N ALA A 19 -17.45 9.07 -4.50
CA ALA A 19 -18.44 9.67 -3.60
C ALA A 19 -19.08 10.92 -4.21
N THR A 20 -18.33 11.67 -5.02
CA THR A 20 -18.77 12.95 -5.61
C THR A 20 -19.28 12.80 -7.04
N SER A 21 -20.01 11.71 -7.33
CA SER A 21 -20.61 11.42 -8.66
C SER A 21 -19.64 11.34 -9.85
N GLY A 22 -18.32 11.20 -9.60
CA GLY A 22 -17.31 11.00 -10.65
C GLY A 22 -16.91 12.26 -11.43
N GLU A 23 -17.34 13.45 -10.99
CA GLU A 23 -17.04 14.72 -11.69
C GLU A 23 -15.64 15.25 -11.37
N ILE A 24 -15.00 14.80 -10.29
CA ILE A 24 -13.73 15.33 -9.84
C ILE A 24 -12.59 14.40 -10.28
N TRP A 25 -11.88 14.82 -11.33
CA TRP A 25 -10.60 14.25 -11.76
C TRP A 25 -9.47 15.07 -11.13
N MET A 26 -8.93 14.60 -9.99
CA MET A 26 -7.81 15.30 -9.34
C MET A 26 -6.49 14.68 -9.77
N PRO A 27 -5.51 15.49 -10.22
CA PRO A 27 -4.16 15.00 -10.47
C PRO A 27 -3.47 14.71 -9.13
N GLY A 28 -3.03 13.46 -8.95
CA GLY A 28 -2.25 13.03 -7.80
C GLY A 28 -0.98 12.30 -8.23
N TRP A 29 -0.04 12.10 -7.31
CA TRP A 29 1.19 11.37 -7.59
C TRP A 29 1.07 9.92 -7.16
N ARG A 30 1.32 8.98 -8.07
CA ARG A 30 1.35 7.55 -7.77
C ARG A 30 2.75 6.99 -7.92
N CYS A 31 3.22 6.26 -6.91
CA CYS A 31 4.46 5.50 -7.01
C CYS A 31 4.25 4.20 -7.78
N LEU A 32 5.06 3.96 -8.80
CA LEU A 32 5.02 2.73 -9.59
C LEU A 32 5.63 1.52 -8.87
N MET A 33 6.44 1.75 -7.82
CA MET A 33 7.16 0.68 -7.11
C MET A 33 6.38 0.13 -5.91
N CYS A 34 5.75 0.99 -5.10
CA CYS A 34 5.06 0.57 -3.87
C CYS A 34 3.58 0.94 -3.82
N GLY A 35 3.07 1.65 -4.84
CA GLY A 35 1.67 2.06 -4.90
C GLY A 35 1.29 3.24 -3.99
N GLU A 36 2.24 3.90 -3.31
CA GLU A 36 1.93 5.08 -2.51
C GLU A 36 1.34 6.20 -3.37
N VAL A 37 0.23 6.77 -2.92
CA VAL A 37 -0.43 7.90 -3.57
C VAL A 37 -0.30 9.15 -2.70
N ILE A 38 0.16 10.24 -3.32
CA ILE A 38 0.21 11.57 -2.71
C ILE A 38 -0.77 12.45 -3.48
N ASP A 39 -1.89 12.76 -2.83
CA ASP A 39 -2.92 13.67 -3.28
C ASP A 39 -3.18 14.68 -2.15
N PRO A 40 -3.37 15.98 -2.42
CA PRO A 40 -3.64 16.99 -1.39
C PRO A 40 -4.81 16.62 -0.46
N LEU A 41 -5.89 16.05 -0.98
CA LEU A 41 -7.04 15.60 -0.21
C LEU A 41 -6.71 14.35 0.61
N ILE A 42 -5.96 13.40 0.05
CA ILE A 42 -5.47 12.23 0.81
C ILE A 42 -4.56 12.68 1.97
N LEU A 43 -3.71 13.68 1.75
CA LEU A 43 -2.86 14.24 2.80
C LEU A 43 -3.67 14.96 3.88
N GLN A 44 -4.68 15.74 3.49
CA GLN A 44 -5.60 16.40 4.43
C GLN A 44 -6.33 15.36 5.30
N ASN A 45 -6.92 14.33 4.68
CA ASN A 45 -7.63 13.27 5.41
C ASN A 45 -6.71 12.45 6.34
N ARG A 46 -5.40 12.39 6.05
CA ARG A 46 -4.41 11.75 6.95
C ARG A 46 -4.02 12.63 8.13
N GLN A 47 -3.98 13.94 7.94
CA GLN A 47 -3.66 14.90 9.00
C GLN A 47 -4.86 15.11 9.94
N GLU A 48 -6.06 15.14 9.37
CA GLU A 48 -7.32 15.23 10.10
C GLU A 48 -8.14 13.96 9.87
N PRO A 49 -7.78 12.85 10.55
CA PRO A 49 -8.61 11.66 10.49
C PRO A 49 -10.02 12.01 10.98
N PRO A 50 -11.08 11.60 10.26
CA PRO A 50 -12.43 11.88 10.69
C PRO A 50 -12.64 11.31 12.09
N VAL A 51 -13.07 12.16 13.03
CA VAL A 51 -13.52 11.71 14.34
C VAL A 51 -14.80 10.92 14.10
N VAL A 52 -14.70 9.60 14.16
CA VAL A 52 -15.87 8.71 14.05
C VAL A 52 -16.48 8.57 15.44
N PRO A 53 -17.61 9.24 15.77
CA PRO A 53 -18.20 9.13 17.09
C PRO A 53 -18.76 7.72 17.25
N GLY A 54 -18.27 6.98 18.25
CA GLY A 54 -18.80 5.66 18.59
C GLY A 54 -18.16 4.46 17.89
N ARG A 55 -16.95 4.57 17.32
CA ARG A 55 -16.10 3.38 17.15
C ARG A 55 -15.35 3.13 18.46
N PRO A 56 -15.68 2.07 19.24
CA PRO A 56 -14.73 1.56 20.21
C PRO A 56 -13.44 1.22 19.46
N CYS A 57 -12.30 1.30 20.13
CA CYS A 57 -11.03 0.82 19.62
C CYS A 57 -11.22 -0.62 19.12
N GLU A 58 -11.49 -0.81 17.82
CA GLU A 58 -11.40 -2.11 17.18
C GLU A 58 -9.92 -2.36 17.11
N GLN A 59 -9.49 -3.02 18.18
CA GLN A 59 -8.14 -3.44 18.47
C GLN A 59 -7.51 -3.88 17.16
N SER A 60 -6.37 -3.26 16.86
CA SER A 60 -5.30 -3.85 16.08
C SER A 60 -5.35 -5.38 16.15
N HIS A 61 -6.00 -6.02 15.17
CA HIS A 61 -5.69 -7.42 14.90
C HIS A 61 -4.19 -7.42 14.59
N PRO A 62 -3.38 -8.23 15.30
CA PRO A 62 -1.97 -8.34 14.95
C PRO A 62 -1.90 -8.74 13.48
N HIS A 63 -1.27 -7.89 12.67
CA HIS A 63 -0.86 -8.27 11.33
C HIS A 63 -0.15 -9.62 11.47
N PRO A 64 -0.56 -10.68 10.75
CA PRO A 64 0.15 -11.95 10.83
C PRO A 64 1.64 -11.67 10.59
N PRO A 65 2.55 -12.23 11.40
CA PRO A 65 3.97 -12.04 11.14
C PRO A 65 4.26 -12.41 9.68
N ALA A 66 5.17 -11.65 9.05
CA ALA A 66 5.61 -11.88 7.67
C ALA A 66 5.72 -13.39 7.40
N PRO A 67 5.30 -13.89 6.22
CA PRO A 67 5.28 -15.31 5.95
C PRO A 67 6.63 -15.89 6.34
N LEU A 68 6.61 -16.84 7.28
CA LEU A 68 7.80 -17.53 7.76
C LEU A 68 8.60 -17.93 6.54
N ALA A 69 9.86 -17.48 6.48
CA ALA A 69 10.75 -17.70 5.37
C ALA A 69 10.61 -19.14 4.90
N VAL A 70 10.07 -19.33 3.69
CA VAL A 70 10.05 -20.64 3.04
C VAL A 70 11.52 -21.00 2.86
N GLY A 71 12.01 -21.89 3.71
CA GLY A 71 13.37 -22.39 3.62
C GLY A 71 13.63 -22.94 2.21
N PRO A 72 14.89 -22.94 1.74
CA PRO A 72 15.21 -23.54 0.46
C PRO A 72 14.71 -24.99 0.45
N ARG A 73 13.99 -25.37 -0.61
CA ARG A 73 13.71 -26.79 -0.92
C ARG A 73 15.04 -27.56 -0.80
N PRO A 74 15.14 -28.64 -0.01
CA PRO A 74 16.32 -29.47 -0.06
C PRO A 74 16.45 -30.00 -1.49
N SER A 75 17.54 -29.60 -2.15
CA SER A 75 17.98 -30.17 -3.41
C SER A 75 18.19 -31.65 -3.18
N GLY A 76 17.25 -32.46 -3.67
CA GLY A 76 17.39 -33.90 -3.68
C GLY A 76 18.70 -34.24 -4.37
N THR A 77 19.64 -34.79 -3.62
CA THR A 77 20.83 -35.42 -4.19
C THR A 77 20.35 -36.64 -4.95
N SER A 78 20.25 -36.52 -6.28
CA SER A 78 20.24 -37.69 -7.15
C SER A 78 21.64 -38.30 -7.13
N SER A 79 21.88 -39.16 -6.13
CA SER A 79 22.97 -40.13 -6.20
C SER A 79 22.64 -41.09 -7.35
N SER A 80 23.15 -40.79 -8.55
CA SER A 80 23.31 -41.79 -9.59
C SER A 80 24.44 -42.72 -9.16
N ASN A 81 24.08 -43.88 -8.66
CA ASN A 81 24.94 -45.06 -8.65
C ASN A 81 24.37 -46.05 -9.66
N ALA A 82 24.93 -46.07 -10.86
CA ALA A 82 25.00 -47.21 -11.78
C ALA A 82 25.87 -46.82 -12.99
#